data_AF-A0A948W5V4-F1
#
_entry.id   AF-A0A948W5V4-F1
#
_cell.length_a   1.000
_cell.length_b   1.000
_cell.length_c   1.000
_cell.angle_alpha   90.00
_cell.angle_beta   90.00
_cell.angle_gamma   90.00
#
_symmetry.space_group_name_H-M   'P 1'
#
loop_
_entity.id
_entity.type
_entity.pdbx_description
1 polymer ?
#
loop_
_entity_poly.entity_id
_entity_poly.type
_entity_poly.pdbx_seq_one_letter_code
_entity_poly.pdbx_strand_id
1 'polypeptide(L)'
;MAVVPQLRDPRLEEALVYTLHNDPNQVVRLKAMTALEQQTFDSTVKDALLITLKNDPAVQLRLKALEALSSQAVEADAIWQAIRSSDQEGNPAVVQYAAEHVKGL
;
A
#
# COMPACT_ATOMS: atom_id res chain seq x y z
N MET A 1 -26.70 -1.18 -20.92
CA MET A 1 -25.68 -0.13 -20.70
C MET A 1 -24.33 -0.78 -20.95
N ALA A 2 -23.60 -0.34 -21.96
CA ALA A 2 -22.25 -0.85 -22.20
C ALA A 2 -21.33 -0.28 -21.11
N VAL A 3 -20.68 -1.16 -20.35
CA VAL A 3 -19.57 -0.75 -19.49
C VAL A 3 -18.45 -0.33 -20.45
N VAL A 4 -18.21 0.98 -20.57
CA VAL A 4 -17.00 1.48 -21.23
C VAL A 4 -15.84 0.94 -20.40
N PRO A 5 -14.91 0.16 -20.97
CA PRO A 5 -13.73 -0.26 -20.24
C PRO A 5 -13.04 1.01 -19.75
N GLN A 6 -12.87 1.16 -18.44
CA GLN A 6 -11.98 2.21 -17.94
C GLN A 6 -10.60 1.87 -18.49
N LEU A 7 -10.16 2.64 -19.49
CA LEU A 7 -8.83 2.52 -20.05
C LEU A 7 -7.85 2.92 -18.94
N ARG A 8 -7.17 1.92 -18.38
CA ARG A 8 -6.02 2.14 -17.51
C ARG A 8 -4.90 2.76 -18.35
N ASP A 9 -4.31 3.86 -17.87
CA ASP A 9 -3.08 4.41 -18.42
C ASP A 9 -1.92 3.94 -17.55
N PRO A 10 -1.09 2.98 -18.00
CA PRO A 10 0.04 2.48 -17.23
C PRO A 10 1.02 3.58 -16.81
N ARG A 11 1.16 4.65 -17.61
CA ARG A 11 2.05 5.76 -17.29
C ARG A 11 1.53 6.58 -16.11
N LEU A 12 0.20 6.66 -15.95
CA LEU A 12 -0.40 7.29 -14.79
C LEU A 12 -0.14 6.45 -13.54
N GLU A 13 -0.31 5.12 -13.62
CA GLU A 13 -0.01 4.20 -12.51
C GLU A 13 1.46 4.30 -12.10
N GLU A 14 2.39 4.24 -13.05
CA GLU A 14 3.84 4.42 -12.81
C GLU A 14 4.15 5.77 -12.16
N ALA A 15 3.54 6.86 -12.64
CA ALA A 15 3.72 8.19 -12.06
C ALA A 15 3.22 8.25 -10.61
N LEU A 16 2.06 7.67 -10.32
CA LEU A 16 1.51 7.62 -8.97
C LEU A 16 2.37 6.76 -8.03
N VAL A 17 2.85 5.61 -8.49
CA VAL A 17 3.78 4.76 -7.72
C VAL A 17 5.08 5.53 -7.44
N TYR A 18 5.65 6.19 -8.45
CA TYR A 18 6.84 7.02 -8.28
C TYR A 18 6.61 8.12 -7.24
N THR A 19 5.49 8.86 -7.33
CA THR A 19 5.14 9.89 -6.35
C THR A 19 4.97 9.31 -4.95
N LEU A 20 4.29 8.16 -4.81
CA LEU A 20 4.08 7.48 -3.53
C LEU A 20 5.39 7.08 -2.85
N HIS A 21 6.46 6.79 -3.58
CA HIS A 21 7.72 6.36 -2.97
C HIS A 21 8.77 7.46 -2.82
N ASN A 22 8.67 8.55 -3.61
CA ASN A 22 9.76 9.52 -3.74
C ASN A 22 9.39 10.95 -3.33
N ASP A 23 8.10 11.32 -3.24
CA ASP A 23 7.75 12.70 -2.90
C ASP A 23 8.13 13.03 -1.45
N PRO A 24 8.87 14.12 -1.19
CA PRO A 24 9.29 14.47 0.16
C PRO A 24 8.12 14.81 1.09
N ASN A 25 6.97 15.22 0.53
CA ASN A 25 5.80 15.62 1.29
C ASN A 25 4.84 14.45 1.50
N GLN A 26 4.65 14.04 2.77
CA GLN A 26 3.74 12.95 3.13
C GLN A 26 2.30 13.15 2.64
N VAL A 27 1.82 14.40 2.52
CA VAL A 27 0.47 14.69 2.05
C VAL A 27 0.34 14.39 0.55
N VAL A 28 1.41 14.62 -0.22
CA VAL A 28 1.44 14.28 -1.65
C VAL A 28 1.50 12.77 -1.84
N ARG A 29 2.35 12.07 -1.07
CA ARG A 29 2.38 10.60 -1.06
C ARG A 29 1.03 9.99 -0.70
N LEU A 30 0.36 10.53 0.32
CA LEU A 30 -0.98 10.09 0.72
C LEU A 30 -1.99 10.24 -0.42
N LYS A 31 -1.98 11.38 -1.12
CA LYS A 31 -2.85 11.60 -2.29
C LYS A 31 -2.55 10.61 -3.42
N ALA A 32 -1.28 10.30 -3.68
CA ALA A 32 -0.89 9.32 -4.67
C ALA A 32 -1.41 7.91 -4.31
N MET A 33 -1.28 7.50 -3.05
CA MET A 33 -1.84 6.23 -2.55
C MET A 33 -3.36 6.18 -2.69
N THR A 34 -4.08 7.24 -2.31
CA THR A 34 -5.55 7.29 -2.47
C THR A 34 -5.97 7.21 -3.94
N ALA A 35 -5.18 7.78 -4.87
CA ALA A 35 -5.44 7.64 -6.30
C ALA A 35 -5.18 6.21 -6.80
N LEU A 36 -4.14 5.55 -6.31
CA LEU A 36 -3.85 4.13 -6.62
C LEU A 36 -4.94 3.19 -6.08
N GLU A 37 -5.47 3.44 -4.88
CA GLU A 37 -6.58 2.67 -4.30
C GLU A 37 -7.89 2.77 -5.12
N GLN A 38 -8.04 3.80 -5.95
CA GLN A 38 -9.18 3.93 -6.87
C GLN A 38 -9.00 3.14 -8.17
N GLN A 39 -7.79 2.67 -8.45
CA GLN A 39 -7.51 1.78 -9.58
C GLN A 39 -7.78 0.33 -9.19
N THR A 40 -7.91 -0.57 -10.18
CA THR A 40 -8.06 -1.99 -9.86
C THR A 40 -6.83 -2.52 -9.12
N PHE A 41 -7.06 -3.40 -8.17
CA PHE A 41 -5.99 -3.97 -7.37
C PHE A 41 -5.27 -5.07 -8.17
N ASP A 42 -4.09 -4.77 -8.69
CA ASP A 42 -3.23 -5.70 -9.42
C ASP A 42 -1.85 -5.84 -8.77
N SER A 43 -0.92 -6.52 -9.44
CA SER A 43 0.44 -6.72 -8.93
C SER A 43 1.18 -5.40 -8.72
N THR A 44 1.00 -4.40 -9.58
CA THR A 44 1.69 -3.11 -9.45
C THR A 44 1.22 -2.38 -8.20
N VAL A 45 -0.11 -2.29 -8.00
CA VAL A 45 -0.71 -1.66 -6.83
C VAL A 45 -0.34 -2.43 -5.56
N LYS A 46 -0.39 -3.76 -5.60
CA LYS A 46 0.01 -4.62 -4.47
C LYS A 46 1.46 -4.36 -4.06
N ASP A 47 2.39 -4.38 -5.01
CA ASP A 47 3.82 -4.20 -4.74
C ASP A 47 4.11 -2.78 -4.21
N ALA A 48 3.46 -1.76 -4.78
CA ALA A 48 3.59 -0.39 -4.32
C ALA A 48 3.14 -0.21 -2.85
N LEU A 49 2.06 -0.87 -2.45
CA LEU A 49 1.55 -0.83 -1.08
C LEU A 49 2.44 -1.65 -0.12
N LEU A 50 2.97 -2.80 -0.53
CA LEU A 50 3.92 -3.57 0.28
C LEU A 50 5.22 -2.80 0.53
N ILE A 51 5.74 -2.09 -0.48
CA ILE A 51 6.91 -1.20 -0.34
C ILE A 51 6.58 -0.05 0.62
N THR A 52 5.40 0.56 0.50
CA THR A 52 4.95 1.64 1.39
C THR A 52 4.85 1.17 2.84
N LEU A 53 4.23 0.01 3.08
CA LEU A 53 4.13 -0.61 4.40
C LEU A 53 5.51 -0.88 5.02
N LYS A 54 6.46 -1.33 4.21
CA LYS A 54 7.82 -1.63 4.63
C LYS A 54 8.64 -0.37 4.95
N ASN A 55 8.57 0.65 4.08
CA ASN A 55 9.60 1.68 4.02
C ASN A 55 9.12 3.13 4.26
N ASP A 56 7.81 3.45 4.18
CA ASP A 56 7.41 4.86 4.30
C ASP A 56 7.74 5.40 5.69
N PRO A 57 8.40 6.57 5.80
CA PRO A 57 8.76 7.13 7.12
C PRO A 57 7.53 7.55 7.94
N ALA A 58 6.40 7.82 7.31
CA ALA A 58 5.17 8.19 7.99
C ALA A 58 4.37 6.94 8.37
N VAL A 59 4.24 6.68 9.68
CA VAL A 59 3.44 5.57 10.24
C VAL A 59 2.00 5.59 9.73
N GLN A 60 1.44 6.77 9.52
CA GLN A 60 0.15 7.00 8.86
C GLN A 60 0.04 6.29 7.51
N LEU A 61 1.03 6.45 6.62
CA LEU A 61 1.00 5.84 5.30
C LEU A 61 1.16 4.33 5.38
N ARG A 62 2.00 3.85 6.31
CA ARG A 62 2.16 2.42 6.57
C ARG A 62 0.85 1.77 7.04
N LEU A 63 0.15 2.40 7.99
CA LEU A 63 -1.16 1.92 8.47
C LEU A 63 -2.21 1.90 7.36
N LYS A 64 -2.25 2.94 6.53
CA LYS A 64 -3.20 2.99 5.40
C LYS A 64 -2.88 1.95 4.32
N ALA A 65 -1.59 1.72 4.02
CA ALA A 65 -1.19 0.64 3.13
C ALA A 65 -1.57 -0.73 3.70
N LEU A 66 -1.39 -0.94 5.01
CA LEU A 66 -1.80 -2.17 5.69
C LEU A 66 -3.31 -2.39 5.67
N GLU A 67 -4.10 -1.34 5.92
CA GLU A 67 -5.57 -1.37 5.79
C GLU A 67 -5.96 -1.81 4.37
N ALA A 68 -5.42 -1.14 3.35
CA ALA A 68 -5.68 -1.47 1.95
C ALA A 68 -5.31 -2.93 1.63
N LEU A 69 -4.10 -3.39 2.01
CA LEU A 69 -3.64 -4.76 1.78
C LEU A 69 -4.51 -5.80 2.51
N SER A 70 -4.91 -5.53 3.76
CA SER A 70 -5.76 -6.43 4.57
C SER A 70 -7.20 -6.54 4.06
N SER A 71 -7.68 -5.51 3.36
CA SER A 71 -9.00 -5.52 2.71
C SER A 71 -9.01 -6.34 1.40
N GLN A 72 -7.83 -6.72 0.90
CA GLN A 72 -7.65 -7.48 -0.33
C GLN A 72 -7.20 -8.92 -0.01
N ALA A 73 -7.30 -9.82 -0.98
CA ALA A 73 -6.87 -11.22 -0.84
C ALA A 73 -5.33 -11.37 -0.95
N VAL A 74 -4.57 -10.52 -0.25
CA VAL A 74 -3.10 -10.60 -0.17
C VAL A 74 -2.70 -11.63 0.87
N GLU A 75 -1.64 -12.36 0.59
CA GLU A 75 -1.10 -13.41 1.44
C GLU A 75 -0.59 -12.83 2.77
N ALA A 76 -1.04 -13.39 3.89
CA ALA A 76 -0.67 -12.93 5.23
C ALA A 76 0.86 -12.90 5.43
N ASP A 77 1.57 -13.91 4.92
CA ASP A 77 3.04 -13.99 4.99
C ASP A 77 3.72 -12.81 4.29
N ALA A 78 3.20 -12.35 3.16
CA ALA A 78 3.77 -11.21 2.44
C ALA A 78 3.63 -9.91 3.25
N ILE A 79 2.46 -9.70 3.88
CA ILE A 79 2.21 -8.54 4.74
C ILE A 79 3.14 -8.59 5.96
N TRP A 80 3.24 -9.74 6.63
CA TRP A 80 4.12 -9.88 7.80
C TRP A 80 5.60 -9.77 7.44
N GLN A 81 6.02 -10.27 6.27
CA GLN A 81 7.38 -10.10 5.77
C GLN A 81 7.69 -8.60 5.54
N ALA A 82 6.77 -7.83 4.96
CA ALA A 82 6.94 -6.39 4.79
C ALA A 82 7.08 -5.66 6.15
N ILE A 83 6.28 -6.04 7.15
CA ILE A 83 6.35 -5.45 8.50
C ILE A 83 7.69 -5.79 9.18
N ARG A 84 8.11 -7.07 9.16
CA ARG A 84 9.31 -7.55 9.85
C ARG A 84 10.62 -7.13 9.19
N SER A 85 10.61 -6.90 7.88
CA SER A 85 11.79 -6.42 7.13
C SER A 85 11.90 -4.90 7.06
N SER A 86 11.03 -4.18 7.77
CA SER A 86 11.05 -2.71 7.85
C SER A 86 12.24 -2.23 8.68
N ASP A 87 13.01 -1.28 8.13
CA ASP A 87 14.13 -0.64 8.83
C ASP A 87 13.66 0.25 10.01
N GLN A 88 12.35 0.52 10.11
CA GLN A 88 11.72 1.34 11.13
C GLN A 88 11.19 0.49 12.30
N GLU A 89 11.95 -0.55 12.69
CA GLU A 89 11.65 -1.54 13.75
C GLU A 89 10.17 -1.59 14.14
N GLY A 90 9.38 -2.34 13.36
CA GLY A 90 7.97 -2.68 13.59
C GLY A 90 7.22 -1.74 14.55
N ASN A 91 6.83 -0.55 14.08
CA ASN A 91 6.06 0.40 14.88
C ASN A 91 4.88 -0.34 15.56
N PRO A 92 4.71 -0.24 16.90
CA PRO A 92 3.72 -1.03 17.62
C PRO A 92 2.29 -0.89 17.09
N ALA A 93 1.91 0.29 16.58
CA ALA A 93 0.58 0.49 16.00
C ALA A 93 0.39 -0.33 14.71
N VAL A 94 1.43 -0.41 13.86
CA VAL A 94 1.40 -1.21 12.62
C VAL A 94 1.33 -2.71 12.95
N VAL A 95 2.13 -3.15 13.93
CA VAL A 95 2.14 -4.55 14.37
C VAL A 95 0.80 -4.95 14.99
N GLN A 96 0.26 -4.11 15.88
CA GLN A 96 -1.03 -4.35 16.52
C GLN A 96 -2.16 -4.41 15.49
N TYR A 97 -2.22 -3.44 14.57
CA TYR A 97 -3.22 -3.44 13.51
C TYR A 97 -3.14 -4.72 12.67
N ALA A 98 -1.92 -5.14 12.29
CA ALA A 98 -1.72 -6.37 11.53
C ALA A 98 -2.19 -7.61 12.30
N ALA A 99 -1.90 -7.70 13.60
CA ALA A 99 -2.34 -8.82 14.43
C ALA A 99 -3.87 -8.93 14.51
N GLU A 100 -4.58 -7.80 14.47
CA GLU A 100 -6.04 -7.75 14.53
C GLU A 100 -6.70 -8.09 13.17
N HIS A 101 -6.08 -7.70 12.05
CA HIS A 101 -6.73 -7.71 10.74
C HIS A 101 -6.14 -8.72 9.74
N VAL A 102 -4.89 -9.17 9.92
CA VAL A 102 -4.21 -10.12 9.04
C VAL A 102 -4.26 -11.51 9.66
N LYS A 103 -5.24 -12.31 9.25
CA LYS A 103 -5.41 -13.70 9.74
C LYS A 103 -4.50 -14.65 8.96
N GLY A 104 -3.73 -15.48 9.67
CA GLY A 104 -2.98 -16.59 9.06
C GLY A 104 -1.50 -16.63 9.42
N LEU A 105 -1.19 -16.94 10.67
CA LEU A 105 0.06 -17.58 11.06
C LEU A 105 -0.28 -18.94 11.67
#